data_AF-A0A7X4KE35-F1
#
_entry.id   AF-A0A7X4KE35-F1
#
_cell.length_a   1.000
_cell.length_b   1.000
_cell.length_c   1.000
_cell.angle_alpha   90.00
_cell.angle_beta   90.00
_cell.angle_gamma   90.00
#
_symmetry.space_group_name_H-M   'P 1'
#
loop_
_entity.id
_entity.type
_entity.pdbx_description
1 polymer ?
#
loop_
_entity_poly.entity_id
_entity_poly.type
_entity_poly.pdbx_seq_one_letter_code
_entity_poly.pdbx_strand_id
1 'polypeptide(L)'
;MGFAMWNVAISYDDPSNFMADKALFNAAINAAVTYLNEFVVGSTTLNVLVSVSATATGRFAGNGAITIDHVANGLTYMSAEAAKELAAGTNLNGNEADLMIFVDPTSDYFKGLYFDGGAYNSPRVVPNNMTDGLSVVLHELIHGMGITSYRDTATSQYHGTARTIWDKYVTESNGKLYLDMPGFASHGIDPVEVSSTSVSQNNSHIGDASNLNEGYLDDVMNGLFFYGGHHYQMSQLDVLILQGLGYNVTMPDNLQVSDGSLTGKGLIKPQIVAGTSATAMTSNIMHLSGTAQAGSTTSILEHNTLLAQSKADANGNWSLDIVIDPSLNASSLVVRDGSHVIDSAPLSVTRSTAAGLHLYGSAQFNKLVGGSHDDVFTAGPRGAAMSGGAGLDKVEYQGETRAANIILRQGDGSYNVTGATGSDFLSGVERLQFSDAAVALDTGVNEIAGQAYRIYQAAFNRTPDAGGLGFWINGMDHGASLLDVARNFVASDEYKALYGAQPTNAEIVTRYYQNVLHRAPDQGGFNYWTDLMDHKGSSAAEVLANFAQSAENVAALVGVMQNGVSYTPYG
;
A
#
# COMPACT_ATOMS: atom_id res chain seq x y z
N MET A 1 -6.78 -21.45 15.18
CA MET A 1 -8.17 -21.56 15.65
C MET A 1 -8.96 -22.09 14.47
N GLY A 2 -9.76 -23.15 14.63
CA GLY A 2 -10.58 -23.66 13.52
C GLY A 2 -11.59 -22.59 13.12
N PHE A 3 -11.65 -22.25 11.83
CA PHE A 3 -12.67 -21.35 11.31
C PHE A 3 -14.06 -21.95 11.60
N ALA A 4 -14.99 -21.11 12.03
CA ALA A 4 -16.38 -21.53 12.15
C ALA A 4 -16.92 -21.81 10.75
N MET A 5 -17.42 -23.03 10.54
CA MET A 5 -18.02 -23.46 9.28
C MET A 5 -19.52 -23.66 9.49
N TRP A 6 -20.31 -23.19 8.55
CA TRP A 6 -21.75 -23.41 8.48
C TRP A 6 -22.06 -24.66 7.65
N ASN A 7 -23.20 -25.27 7.92
CA ASN A 7 -23.63 -26.53 7.28
C ASN A 7 -25.02 -26.36 6.66
N VAL A 8 -25.47 -27.38 5.94
CA VAL A 8 -26.85 -27.43 5.45
C VAL A 8 -27.61 -28.68 5.89
N ALA A 9 -28.89 -28.52 6.15
CA ALA A 9 -29.86 -29.61 6.27
C ALA A 9 -30.70 -29.64 4.99
N ILE A 10 -30.59 -30.73 4.21
CA ILE A 10 -31.24 -30.83 2.90
C ILE A 10 -32.56 -31.61 3.02
N SER A 11 -33.62 -31.04 2.47
CA SER A 11 -34.94 -31.66 2.35
C SER A 11 -35.43 -31.64 0.90
N TYR A 12 -36.32 -32.57 0.55
CA TYR A 12 -36.88 -32.69 -0.80
C TYR A 12 -38.41 -32.64 -0.76
N ASP A 13 -38.96 -31.77 -1.59
CA ASP A 13 -40.34 -31.86 -2.07
C ASP A 13 -40.32 -32.50 -3.46
N ASP A 14 -40.32 -33.84 -3.49
CA ASP A 14 -40.28 -34.66 -4.71
C ASP A 14 -41.34 -35.78 -4.64
N PRO A 15 -42.64 -35.41 -4.74
CA PRO A 15 -43.75 -36.33 -4.48
C PRO A 15 -43.86 -37.47 -5.49
N SER A 16 -43.31 -37.27 -6.70
CA SER A 16 -43.30 -38.25 -7.77
C SER A 16 -41.99 -39.04 -7.84
N ASN A 17 -41.05 -38.77 -6.93
CA ASN A 17 -39.73 -39.37 -6.86
C ASN A 17 -38.98 -39.32 -8.20
N PHE A 18 -39.03 -38.17 -8.88
CA PHE A 18 -38.42 -37.97 -10.20
C PHE A 18 -36.90 -37.98 -10.16
N MET A 19 -36.29 -37.52 -9.07
CA MET A 19 -34.84 -37.51 -8.94
C MET A 19 -34.35 -38.88 -8.48
N ALA A 20 -33.95 -39.71 -9.43
CA ALA A 20 -33.50 -41.09 -9.18
C ALA A 20 -32.19 -41.17 -8.36
N ASP A 21 -31.38 -40.10 -8.33
CA ASP A 21 -30.12 -40.04 -7.59
C ASP A 21 -30.04 -38.82 -6.65
N LYS A 22 -30.89 -38.81 -5.62
CA LYS A 22 -30.87 -37.79 -4.54
C LYS A 22 -29.52 -37.76 -3.81
N ALA A 23 -28.80 -38.88 -3.79
CA ALA A 23 -27.49 -38.95 -3.14
C ALA A 23 -26.45 -38.11 -3.90
N LEU A 24 -26.45 -38.19 -5.23
CA LEU A 24 -25.60 -37.35 -6.09
C LEU A 24 -25.93 -35.86 -5.94
N PHE A 25 -27.22 -35.49 -5.88
CA PHE A 25 -27.61 -34.09 -5.70
C PHE A 25 -27.29 -33.56 -4.30
N ASN A 26 -27.47 -34.39 -3.25
CA ASN A 26 -27.00 -34.07 -1.90
C ASN A 26 -25.49 -33.84 -1.85
N ALA A 27 -24.71 -34.68 -2.55
CA ALA A 27 -23.27 -34.51 -2.62
C ALA A 27 -22.91 -33.17 -3.29
N ALA A 28 -23.59 -32.80 -4.37
CA ALA A 28 -23.37 -31.52 -5.06
C ALA A 28 -23.67 -30.31 -4.17
N ILE A 29 -24.81 -30.28 -3.47
CA ILE A 29 -25.16 -29.18 -2.56
C ILE A 29 -24.12 -29.07 -1.42
N ASN A 30 -23.77 -30.20 -0.80
CA ASN A 30 -22.77 -30.19 0.28
C ASN A 30 -21.39 -29.76 -0.23
N ALA A 31 -21.01 -30.14 -1.44
CA ALA A 31 -19.75 -29.70 -2.06
C ALA A 31 -19.74 -28.17 -2.28
N ALA A 32 -20.82 -27.60 -2.82
CA ALA A 32 -20.94 -26.15 -3.03
C ALA A 32 -20.95 -25.37 -1.70
N VAL A 33 -21.65 -25.86 -0.67
CA VAL A 33 -21.65 -25.24 0.66
C VAL A 33 -20.28 -25.33 1.33
N THR A 34 -19.61 -26.47 1.21
CA THR A 34 -18.23 -26.64 1.71
C THR A 34 -17.29 -25.64 1.03
N TYR A 35 -17.49 -25.38 -0.26
CA TYR A 35 -16.74 -24.37 -0.99
C TYR A 35 -17.08 -22.94 -0.56
N LEU A 36 -18.36 -22.60 -0.38
CA LEU A 36 -18.77 -21.29 0.12
C LEU A 36 -18.25 -20.97 1.52
N ASN A 37 -17.97 -21.98 2.36
CA ASN A 37 -17.31 -21.80 3.65
C ASN A 37 -15.88 -21.23 3.54
N GLU A 38 -15.24 -21.26 2.37
CA GLU A 38 -13.96 -20.59 2.13
C GLU A 38 -14.10 -19.05 2.10
N PHE A 39 -15.30 -18.55 1.80
CA PHE A 39 -15.56 -17.12 1.58
C PHE A 39 -16.54 -16.52 2.59
N VAL A 40 -17.53 -17.28 3.06
CA VAL A 40 -18.59 -16.79 3.94
C VAL A 40 -18.40 -17.37 5.34
N VAL A 41 -18.23 -16.48 6.32
CA VAL A 41 -17.98 -16.83 7.71
C VAL A 41 -19.31 -16.95 8.47
N GLY A 42 -19.51 -18.07 9.15
CA GLY A 42 -20.70 -18.31 9.96
C GLY A 42 -20.63 -19.63 10.74
N SER A 43 -21.58 -19.86 11.66
CA SER A 43 -21.55 -21.02 12.55
C SER A 43 -22.91 -21.69 12.79
N THR A 44 -23.81 -21.67 11.80
CA THR A 44 -25.15 -22.29 11.90
C THR A 44 -25.37 -23.38 10.84
N THR A 45 -26.52 -24.05 10.90
CA THR A 45 -27.03 -24.92 9.85
C THR A 45 -28.17 -24.21 9.13
N LEU A 46 -28.03 -23.99 7.82
CA LEU A 46 -29.10 -23.48 6.96
C LEU A 46 -29.91 -24.63 6.38
N ASN A 47 -31.22 -24.47 6.29
CA ASN A 47 -32.12 -25.44 5.68
C ASN A 47 -32.21 -25.20 4.17
N VAL A 48 -31.87 -26.22 3.39
CA VAL A 48 -32.02 -26.20 1.93
C VAL A 48 -33.23 -27.06 1.55
N LEU A 49 -34.21 -26.46 0.87
CA LEU A 49 -35.33 -27.18 0.28
C LEU A 49 -35.12 -27.34 -1.22
N VAL A 50 -35.08 -28.59 -1.70
CA VAL A 50 -35.10 -28.91 -3.12
C VAL A 50 -36.53 -29.22 -3.53
N SER A 51 -37.15 -28.34 -4.31
CA SER A 51 -38.52 -28.49 -4.82
C SER A 51 -38.49 -29.01 -6.25
N VAL A 52 -38.99 -30.23 -6.45
CA VAL A 52 -38.98 -30.94 -7.72
C VAL A 52 -40.39 -30.92 -8.32
N SER A 53 -40.59 -30.12 -9.36
CA SER A 53 -41.89 -30.01 -10.03
C SER A 53 -41.73 -29.72 -11.52
N ALA A 54 -42.59 -30.32 -12.36
CA ALA A 54 -42.63 -29.97 -13.78
C ALA A 54 -43.21 -28.56 -13.95
N THR A 55 -42.56 -27.72 -14.74
CA THR A 55 -42.96 -26.33 -14.99
C THR A 55 -43.11 -26.08 -16.48
N ALA A 56 -43.93 -25.11 -16.87
CA ALA A 56 -44.08 -24.73 -18.28
C ALA A 56 -42.83 -24.04 -18.85
N THR A 57 -41.90 -23.61 -17.99
CA THR A 57 -40.71 -22.81 -18.34
C THR A 57 -39.41 -23.60 -18.28
N GLY A 58 -39.42 -24.85 -17.81
CA GLY A 58 -38.22 -25.68 -17.72
C GLY A 58 -37.19 -25.19 -16.69
N ARG A 59 -37.63 -24.88 -15.47
CA ARG A 59 -36.86 -24.10 -14.48
C ARG A 59 -35.80 -24.94 -13.72
N PHE A 60 -34.58 -24.42 -13.65
CA PHE A 60 -33.63 -24.66 -12.55
C PHE A 60 -33.36 -23.29 -11.93
N ALA A 61 -33.62 -23.09 -10.64
CA ALA A 61 -33.51 -21.76 -10.05
C ALA A 61 -33.35 -21.77 -8.52
N GLY A 62 -32.69 -20.75 -8.00
CA GLY A 62 -32.47 -20.45 -6.61
C GLY A 62 -33.41 -19.39 -6.09
N ASN A 63 -33.76 -19.49 -4.82
CA ASN A 63 -34.38 -18.40 -4.06
C ASN A 63 -34.05 -18.56 -2.58
N GLY A 64 -34.27 -17.50 -1.81
CA GLY A 64 -34.01 -17.49 -0.37
C GLY A 64 -35.21 -17.01 0.42
N ALA A 65 -35.28 -17.42 1.68
CA ALA A 65 -36.10 -16.72 2.65
C ALA A 65 -35.59 -15.28 2.82
N ILE A 66 -36.53 -14.35 3.02
CA ILE A 66 -36.28 -12.92 3.09
C ILE A 66 -36.93 -12.32 4.32
N THR A 67 -36.31 -11.28 4.85
CA THR A 67 -36.74 -10.61 6.07
C THR A 67 -36.47 -9.13 5.98
N ILE A 68 -37.22 -8.35 6.75
CA ILE A 68 -37.06 -6.90 6.77
C ILE A 68 -35.70 -6.59 7.42
N ASP A 69 -34.81 -5.97 6.67
CA ASP A 69 -33.52 -5.48 7.18
C ASP A 69 -33.73 -4.15 7.90
N HIS A 70 -34.19 -3.14 7.18
CA HIS A 70 -34.53 -1.82 7.74
C HIS A 70 -35.53 -1.06 6.86
N VAL A 71 -36.06 0.04 7.39
CA VAL A 71 -36.90 0.99 6.65
C VAL A 71 -36.17 2.33 6.60
N ALA A 72 -35.96 2.88 5.41
CA ALA A 72 -35.33 4.18 5.21
C ALA A 72 -35.94 4.92 4.03
N ASN A 73 -36.12 6.24 4.17
CA ASN A 73 -36.63 7.13 3.11
C ASN A 73 -37.96 6.66 2.46
N GLY A 74 -38.84 6.03 3.24
CA GLY A 74 -40.11 5.49 2.75
C GLY A 74 -40.01 4.17 1.98
N LEU A 75 -38.82 3.56 1.92
CA LEU A 75 -38.57 2.24 1.34
C LEU A 75 -38.34 1.21 2.44
N THR A 76 -38.79 -0.03 2.19
CA THR A 76 -38.54 -1.18 3.05
C THR A 76 -37.48 -2.04 2.39
N TYR A 77 -36.32 -2.17 3.02
CA TYR A 77 -35.22 -2.99 2.53
C TYR A 77 -35.31 -4.40 3.11
N MET A 78 -35.18 -5.38 2.23
CA MET A 78 -35.26 -6.81 2.52
C MET A 78 -33.88 -7.44 2.35
N SER A 79 -33.44 -8.21 3.34
CA SER A 79 -32.23 -9.03 3.27
C SER A 79 -32.59 -10.51 3.19
N ALA A 80 -31.66 -11.34 2.72
CA ALA A 80 -31.77 -12.79 2.87
C ALA A 80 -31.76 -13.16 4.35
N GLU A 81 -32.59 -14.13 4.75
CA GLU A 81 -32.61 -14.68 6.10
C GLU A 81 -31.27 -15.36 6.40
N ALA A 82 -30.71 -16.09 5.42
CA ALA A 82 -29.39 -16.72 5.51
C ALA A 82 -28.27 -15.75 5.97
N ALA A 83 -28.30 -14.49 5.51
CA ALA A 83 -27.34 -13.48 5.96
C ALA A 83 -27.47 -13.20 7.47
N LYS A 84 -28.71 -13.09 7.97
CA LYS A 84 -28.99 -12.86 9.39
C LYS A 84 -28.65 -14.07 10.24
N GLU A 85 -29.00 -15.27 9.80
CA GLU A 85 -28.72 -16.50 10.57
C GLU A 85 -27.22 -16.75 10.70
N LEU A 86 -26.47 -16.59 9.60
CA LEU A 86 -25.01 -16.76 9.62
C LEU A 86 -24.32 -15.70 10.47
N ALA A 87 -24.77 -14.44 10.41
CA ALA A 87 -24.28 -13.37 11.28
C ALA A 87 -24.60 -13.63 12.76
N ALA A 88 -25.78 -14.21 13.06
CA ALA A 88 -26.19 -14.55 14.42
C ALA A 88 -25.55 -15.84 14.97
N GLY A 89 -25.07 -16.73 14.08
CA GLY A 89 -24.51 -18.02 14.44
C GLY A 89 -25.54 -19.03 14.96
N THR A 90 -26.82 -18.82 14.70
CA THR A 90 -27.93 -19.71 15.08
C THR A 90 -28.98 -19.73 13.98
N ASN A 91 -29.68 -20.86 13.84
CA ASN A 91 -30.82 -20.96 12.93
C ASN A 91 -32.01 -20.25 13.58
N LEU A 92 -32.53 -19.22 12.92
CA LEU A 92 -33.54 -18.30 13.43
C LEU A 92 -34.96 -18.74 13.05
N ASN A 93 -35.13 -19.40 11.90
CA ASN A 93 -36.42 -19.86 11.40
C ASN A 93 -36.74 -21.35 11.68
N GLY A 94 -35.84 -22.05 12.37
CA GLY A 94 -36.02 -23.42 12.83
C GLY A 94 -35.79 -24.46 11.72
N ASN A 95 -36.87 -25.05 11.22
CA ASN A 95 -36.83 -26.06 10.15
C ASN A 95 -37.37 -25.51 8.81
N GLU A 96 -37.72 -24.22 8.77
CA GLU A 96 -38.17 -23.56 7.54
C GLU A 96 -36.99 -23.41 6.59
N ALA A 97 -37.26 -23.39 5.28
CA ALA A 97 -36.20 -23.31 4.28
C ALA A 97 -35.56 -21.92 4.25
N ASP A 98 -34.25 -21.86 4.47
CA ASP A 98 -33.42 -20.66 4.28
C ASP A 98 -33.14 -20.44 2.80
N LEU A 99 -32.82 -21.53 2.11
CA LEU A 99 -32.44 -21.58 0.71
C LEU A 99 -33.35 -22.57 0.00
N MET A 100 -33.77 -22.23 -1.22
CA MET A 100 -34.66 -23.05 -2.04
C MET A 100 -34.05 -23.24 -3.41
N ILE A 101 -34.00 -24.49 -3.88
CA ILE A 101 -33.61 -24.85 -5.25
C ILE A 101 -34.82 -25.49 -5.92
N PHE A 102 -35.29 -24.87 -6.99
CA PHE A 102 -36.36 -25.37 -7.83
C PHE A 102 -35.78 -26.16 -8.99
N VAL A 103 -36.24 -27.40 -9.17
CA VAL A 103 -35.79 -28.31 -10.23
C VAL A 103 -36.97 -28.78 -11.05
N ASP A 104 -36.93 -28.49 -12.35
CA ASP A 104 -37.81 -29.09 -13.35
C ASP A 104 -37.12 -30.29 -14.02
N PRO A 105 -37.44 -31.52 -13.59
CA PRO A 105 -36.80 -32.73 -14.10
C PRO A 105 -37.18 -33.04 -15.55
N THR A 106 -38.21 -32.39 -16.08
CA THR A 106 -38.67 -32.59 -17.47
C THR A 106 -37.97 -31.67 -18.46
N SER A 107 -37.31 -30.61 -17.97
CA SER A 107 -36.63 -29.63 -18.78
C SER A 107 -35.42 -30.22 -19.50
N ASP A 108 -35.18 -29.80 -20.73
CA ASP A 108 -33.98 -30.19 -21.48
C ASP A 108 -32.72 -29.55 -20.89
N TYR A 109 -32.88 -28.40 -20.21
CA TYR A 109 -31.81 -27.77 -19.44
C TYR A 109 -31.31 -28.67 -18.32
N PHE A 110 -32.20 -29.18 -17.45
CA PHE A 110 -31.83 -30.09 -16.37
C PHE A 110 -31.18 -31.39 -16.88
N LYS A 111 -31.70 -31.96 -17.98
CA LYS A 111 -31.10 -33.16 -18.61
C LYS A 111 -29.70 -32.89 -19.20
N GLY A 112 -29.39 -31.62 -19.50
CA GLY A 112 -28.09 -31.17 -19.97
C GLY A 112 -27.06 -30.96 -18.87
N LEU A 113 -27.42 -31.13 -17.58
CA LEU A 113 -26.51 -30.93 -16.46
C LEU A 113 -25.68 -32.20 -16.16
N TYR A 114 -24.40 -32.01 -15.90
CA TYR A 114 -23.48 -33.05 -15.47
C TYR A 114 -23.16 -32.93 -13.98
N PHE A 115 -23.45 -33.98 -13.22
CA PHE A 115 -23.10 -34.08 -11.80
C PHE A 115 -22.03 -35.15 -11.56
N ASP A 116 -21.15 -34.92 -10.60
CA ASP A 116 -20.29 -35.94 -10.00
C ASP A 116 -20.28 -35.78 -8.47
N GLY A 117 -19.66 -36.75 -7.78
CA GLY A 117 -19.55 -36.75 -6.30
C GLY A 117 -18.25 -36.15 -5.77
N GLY A 118 -17.51 -35.39 -6.57
CA GLY A 118 -16.24 -34.78 -6.17
C GLY A 118 -16.43 -33.60 -5.21
N ALA A 119 -15.35 -33.20 -4.53
CA ALA A 119 -15.32 -31.89 -3.88
C ALA A 119 -15.37 -30.78 -4.95
N TYR A 120 -15.95 -29.62 -4.63
CA TYR A 120 -16.15 -28.55 -5.61
C TYR A 120 -14.83 -28.16 -6.33
N ASN A 121 -13.79 -27.88 -5.55
CA ASN A 121 -12.46 -27.49 -6.04
C ASN A 121 -11.62 -28.65 -6.62
N SER A 122 -12.16 -29.86 -6.73
CA SER A 122 -11.40 -30.98 -7.29
C SER A 122 -11.35 -30.90 -8.83
N PRO A 123 -10.21 -31.21 -9.47
CA PRO A 123 -10.13 -31.24 -10.93
C PRO A 123 -11.18 -32.19 -11.52
N ARG A 124 -12.06 -31.67 -12.38
CA ARG A 124 -13.14 -32.46 -12.99
C ARG A 124 -13.30 -32.18 -14.47
N VAL A 125 -13.65 -33.22 -15.22
CA VAL A 125 -13.81 -33.17 -16.68
C VAL A 125 -15.30 -33.21 -17.00
N VAL A 126 -15.87 -32.02 -17.18
CA VAL A 126 -17.26 -31.87 -17.62
C VAL A 126 -17.32 -32.14 -19.12
N PRO A 127 -18.22 -32.98 -19.63
CA PRO A 127 -18.36 -33.19 -21.07
C PRO A 127 -18.66 -31.87 -21.80
N ASN A 128 -17.99 -31.62 -22.94
CA ASN A 128 -18.11 -30.36 -23.69
C ASN A 128 -19.54 -29.96 -24.10
N ASN A 129 -20.46 -30.92 -24.16
CA ASN A 129 -21.86 -30.71 -24.53
C ASN A 129 -22.82 -30.67 -23.32
N MET A 130 -22.29 -30.68 -22.09
CA MET A 130 -23.06 -30.63 -20.86
C MET A 130 -22.61 -29.45 -20.00
N THR A 131 -23.55 -28.83 -19.31
CA THR A 131 -23.28 -27.77 -18.33
C THR A 131 -22.91 -28.41 -17.00
N ASP A 132 -21.97 -27.82 -16.27
CA ASP A 132 -21.61 -28.32 -14.95
C ASP A 132 -22.74 -28.10 -13.92
N GLY A 133 -23.33 -29.20 -13.44
CA GLY A 133 -24.37 -29.16 -12.41
C GLY A 133 -23.90 -28.63 -11.06
N LEU A 134 -22.62 -28.78 -10.69
CA LEU A 134 -22.11 -28.20 -9.42
C LEU A 134 -22.05 -26.67 -9.52
N SER A 135 -21.57 -26.15 -10.64
CA SER A 135 -21.57 -24.71 -10.93
C SER A 135 -22.97 -24.11 -10.87
N VAL A 136 -23.96 -24.78 -11.47
CA VAL A 136 -25.36 -24.33 -11.42
C VAL A 136 -25.89 -24.38 -9.98
N VAL A 137 -25.59 -25.43 -9.21
CA VAL A 137 -25.99 -25.48 -7.78
C VAL A 137 -25.37 -24.33 -6.98
N LEU A 138 -24.08 -24.02 -7.19
CA LEU A 138 -23.44 -22.87 -6.56
C LEU A 138 -24.16 -21.56 -6.90
N HIS A 139 -24.40 -21.30 -8.19
CA HIS A 139 -25.13 -20.14 -8.68
C HIS A 139 -26.50 -19.98 -8.00
N GLU A 140 -27.31 -21.05 -7.94
CA GLU A 140 -28.62 -20.98 -7.32
C GLU A 140 -28.57 -20.78 -5.81
N LEU A 141 -27.55 -21.33 -5.13
CA LEU A 141 -27.35 -21.06 -3.71
C LEU A 141 -27.02 -19.58 -3.48
N ILE A 142 -26.20 -18.97 -4.32
CA ILE A 142 -25.84 -17.54 -4.22
C ILE A 142 -27.06 -16.64 -4.48
N HIS A 143 -27.94 -16.99 -5.43
CA HIS A 143 -29.25 -16.33 -5.54
C HIS A 143 -30.05 -16.43 -4.24
N GLY A 144 -30.10 -17.62 -3.63
CA GLY A 144 -30.74 -17.80 -2.32
C GLY A 144 -30.10 -17.00 -1.18
N MET A 145 -28.82 -16.65 -1.32
CA MET A 145 -28.10 -15.78 -0.40
C MET A 145 -28.37 -14.28 -0.65
N GLY A 146 -29.25 -13.91 -1.58
CA GLY A 146 -29.80 -12.56 -1.66
C GLY A 146 -29.34 -11.72 -2.85
N ILE A 147 -28.63 -12.31 -3.82
CA ILE A 147 -28.53 -11.72 -5.16
C ILE A 147 -29.90 -11.88 -5.85
N THR A 148 -30.82 -10.98 -5.53
CA THR A 148 -32.20 -10.98 -6.04
C THR A 148 -32.68 -9.54 -6.17
N SER A 149 -33.60 -9.29 -7.10
CA SER A 149 -34.16 -7.97 -7.36
C SER A 149 -35.67 -8.04 -7.37
N TYR A 150 -36.31 -7.02 -6.81
CA TYR A 150 -37.76 -6.82 -6.90
C TYR A 150 -38.17 -5.97 -8.10
N ARG A 151 -37.23 -5.64 -8.98
CA ARG A 151 -37.56 -5.04 -10.28
C ARG A 151 -38.33 -6.04 -11.11
N ASP A 152 -39.37 -5.54 -11.75
CA ASP A 152 -40.11 -6.24 -12.78
C ASP A 152 -39.16 -6.71 -13.89
N THR A 153 -39.22 -7.98 -14.24
CA THR A 153 -38.27 -8.55 -15.20
C THR A 153 -38.51 -8.09 -16.64
N ALA A 154 -39.67 -7.50 -16.96
CA ALA A 154 -39.98 -7.02 -18.31
C ALA A 154 -39.72 -5.51 -18.48
N THR A 155 -39.86 -4.73 -17.41
CA THR A 155 -39.77 -3.26 -17.44
C THR A 155 -38.60 -2.71 -16.63
N SER A 156 -37.95 -3.53 -15.81
CA SER A 156 -36.90 -3.16 -14.85
C SER A 156 -37.32 -2.10 -13.83
N GLN A 157 -38.63 -1.87 -13.69
CA GLN A 157 -39.23 -0.92 -12.74
C GLN A 157 -39.68 -1.62 -11.45
N TYR A 158 -39.84 -0.85 -10.38
CA TYR A 158 -40.33 -1.36 -9.10
C TYR A 158 -41.85 -1.32 -8.96
N HIS A 159 -42.46 -2.39 -8.46
CA HIS A 159 -43.88 -2.46 -8.08
C HIS A 159 -44.07 -2.18 -6.59
N GLY A 160 -43.78 -0.95 -6.14
CA GLY A 160 -44.01 -0.50 -4.75
C GLY A 160 -42.75 -0.03 -4.02
N THR A 161 -42.77 -0.08 -2.68
CA THR A 161 -41.72 0.49 -1.81
C THR A 161 -40.71 -0.53 -1.29
N ALA A 162 -40.93 -1.83 -1.52
CA ALA A 162 -40.00 -2.87 -1.12
C ALA A 162 -38.79 -2.93 -2.07
N ARG A 163 -37.59 -3.10 -1.50
CA ARG A 163 -36.32 -3.26 -2.23
C ARG A 163 -35.53 -4.38 -1.59
N THR A 164 -34.78 -5.15 -2.36
CA THR A 164 -33.73 -6.00 -1.79
C THR A 164 -32.50 -5.16 -1.43
N ILE A 165 -31.54 -5.72 -0.69
CA ILE A 165 -30.25 -5.05 -0.48
C ILE A 165 -29.47 -4.91 -1.81
N TRP A 166 -29.58 -5.88 -2.72
CA TRP A 166 -29.05 -5.75 -4.08
C TRP A 166 -29.60 -4.50 -4.79
N ASP A 167 -30.92 -4.33 -4.78
CA ASP A 167 -31.61 -3.19 -5.39
C ASP A 167 -31.14 -1.82 -4.87
N LYS A 168 -30.63 -1.77 -3.63
CA LYS A 168 -30.09 -0.55 -3.04
C LYS A 168 -28.85 -0.04 -3.78
N TYR A 169 -28.05 -0.95 -4.32
CA TYR A 169 -26.74 -0.65 -4.94
C TYR A 169 -26.79 -0.69 -6.47
N VAL A 170 -27.94 -1.03 -7.05
CA VAL A 170 -28.16 -0.93 -8.50
C VAL A 170 -28.72 0.44 -8.86
N THR A 171 -27.94 1.18 -9.65
CA THR A 171 -28.31 2.49 -10.19
C THR A 171 -28.60 2.41 -11.69
N GLU A 172 -29.39 3.34 -12.20
CA GLU A 172 -29.69 3.42 -13.63
C GLU A 172 -28.98 4.64 -14.24
N SER A 173 -28.27 4.44 -15.33
CA SER A 173 -27.60 5.50 -16.09
C SER A 173 -27.68 5.20 -17.59
N ASN A 174 -28.14 6.18 -18.37
CA ASN A 174 -28.32 6.05 -19.83
C ASN A 174 -29.13 4.81 -20.26
N GLY A 175 -30.13 4.41 -19.46
CA GLY A 175 -30.98 3.24 -19.75
C GLY A 175 -30.32 1.89 -19.49
N LYS A 176 -29.16 1.86 -18.83
CA LYS A 176 -28.47 0.66 -18.35
C LYS A 176 -28.45 0.63 -16.82
N LEU A 177 -28.38 -0.57 -16.27
CA LEU A 177 -28.26 -0.79 -14.83
C LEU A 177 -26.80 -1.06 -14.46
N TYR A 178 -26.34 -0.43 -13.39
CA TYR A 178 -25.00 -0.60 -12.86
C TYR A 178 -25.04 -0.91 -11.38
N LEU A 179 -24.37 -1.99 -11.01
CA LEU A 179 -24.12 -2.36 -9.62
C LEU A 179 -22.85 -1.67 -9.13
N ASP A 180 -22.98 -0.95 -8.02
CA ASP A 180 -21.85 -0.36 -7.31
C ASP A 180 -21.94 -0.73 -5.83
N MET A 181 -21.38 -1.90 -5.48
CA MET A 181 -21.39 -2.38 -4.11
C MET A 181 -20.40 -1.62 -3.24
N PRO A 182 -20.69 -1.46 -1.92
CA PRO A 182 -19.71 -0.95 -0.99
C PRO A 182 -18.45 -1.82 -1.03
N GLY A 183 -17.32 -1.23 -1.40
CA GLY A 183 -16.03 -1.92 -1.48
C GLY A 183 -15.48 -2.14 -2.89
N PHE A 184 -16.25 -1.90 -3.96
CA PHE A 184 -15.75 -2.00 -5.34
C PHE A 184 -14.57 -1.04 -5.58
N ALA A 185 -14.75 0.25 -5.29
CA ALA A 185 -13.71 1.26 -5.51
C ALA A 185 -12.42 1.00 -4.71
N SER A 186 -12.52 0.49 -3.48
CA SER A 186 -11.32 0.16 -2.67
C SER A 186 -10.54 -1.05 -3.20
N HIS A 187 -11.18 -1.85 -4.05
CA HIS A 187 -10.57 -2.97 -4.76
C HIS A 187 -10.29 -2.65 -6.24
N GLY A 188 -10.41 -1.38 -6.63
CA GLY A 188 -10.12 -0.90 -7.98
C GLY A 188 -11.12 -1.35 -9.05
N ILE A 189 -12.37 -1.63 -8.67
CA ILE A 189 -13.46 -2.06 -9.56
C ILE A 189 -14.35 -0.85 -9.85
N ASP A 190 -14.61 -0.55 -11.13
CA ASP A 190 -15.62 0.45 -11.52
C ASP A 190 -17.03 -0.18 -11.46
N PRO A 191 -18.12 0.62 -11.42
CA PRO A 191 -19.47 0.07 -11.41
C PRO A 191 -19.73 -0.94 -12.54
N VAL A 192 -20.25 -2.10 -12.17
CA VAL A 192 -20.39 -3.27 -13.03
C VAL A 192 -21.76 -3.26 -13.69
N GLU A 193 -21.86 -3.52 -14.99
CA GLU A 193 -23.14 -3.60 -15.68
C GLU A 193 -23.98 -4.78 -15.15
N VAL A 194 -25.27 -4.54 -14.92
CA VAL A 194 -26.26 -5.54 -14.51
C VAL A 194 -27.13 -5.89 -15.72
N SER A 195 -27.41 -7.17 -15.93
CA SER A 195 -28.19 -7.60 -17.08
C SER A 195 -29.56 -6.93 -17.10
N SER A 196 -29.93 -6.28 -18.21
CA SER A 196 -31.20 -5.55 -18.30
C SER A 196 -32.12 -6.02 -19.43
N THR A 197 -31.67 -6.96 -20.29
CA THR A 197 -32.30 -7.20 -21.60
C THR A 197 -32.86 -8.62 -21.87
N SER A 198 -33.46 -9.35 -20.92
CA SER A 198 -34.12 -10.64 -21.24
C SER A 198 -35.44 -10.90 -20.51
N VAL A 199 -36.27 -11.77 -21.11
CA VAL A 199 -37.60 -12.18 -20.64
C VAL A 199 -37.60 -13.17 -19.45
N SER A 200 -36.47 -13.37 -18.77
CA SER A 200 -36.44 -14.08 -17.48
C SER A 200 -35.29 -13.64 -16.59
N GLN A 201 -35.61 -13.09 -15.41
CA GLN A 201 -34.74 -12.94 -14.23
C GLN A 201 -33.43 -12.10 -14.38
N ASN A 202 -33.33 -11.21 -15.36
CA ASN A 202 -32.06 -10.53 -15.65
C ASN A 202 -31.59 -9.46 -14.63
N ASN A 203 -32.47 -8.80 -13.87
CA ASN A 203 -32.07 -7.65 -13.03
C ASN A 203 -31.23 -8.01 -11.77
N SER A 204 -30.85 -9.28 -11.60
CA SER A 204 -30.06 -9.80 -10.46
C SER A 204 -28.85 -10.60 -10.93
N HIS A 205 -28.27 -10.19 -12.06
CA HIS A 205 -27.16 -10.87 -12.69
C HIS A 205 -26.12 -9.87 -13.18
N ILE A 206 -24.90 -10.33 -13.30
CA ILE A 206 -23.76 -9.55 -13.76
C ILE A 206 -23.62 -9.64 -15.29
N GLY A 207 -23.26 -8.53 -15.92
CA GLY A 207 -23.01 -8.39 -17.36
C GLY A 207 -24.28 -8.20 -18.20
N ASP A 208 -24.19 -7.55 -19.35
CA ASP A 208 -25.32 -7.35 -20.26
C ASP A 208 -25.10 -8.04 -21.61
N ALA A 209 -26.16 -8.66 -22.16
CA ALA A 209 -26.10 -9.39 -23.44
C ALA A 209 -25.75 -8.48 -24.63
N SER A 210 -26.07 -7.20 -24.52
CA SER A 210 -25.73 -6.18 -25.52
C SER A 210 -24.24 -5.81 -25.49
N ASN A 211 -23.52 -6.20 -24.43
CA ASN A 211 -22.09 -5.96 -24.27
C ASN A 211 -21.33 -7.19 -23.76
N LEU A 212 -21.32 -8.26 -24.57
CA LEU A 212 -20.55 -9.50 -24.32
C LEU A 212 -19.03 -9.30 -24.16
N ASN A 213 -18.52 -8.06 -24.31
CA ASN A 213 -17.10 -7.75 -24.23
C ASN A 213 -16.64 -7.27 -22.85
N GLU A 214 -17.54 -7.08 -21.87
CA GLU A 214 -17.15 -6.54 -20.54
C GLU A 214 -16.53 -7.57 -19.58
N GLY A 215 -16.36 -8.82 -20.03
CA GLY A 215 -15.57 -9.80 -19.28
C GLY A 215 -16.31 -10.57 -18.20
N TYR A 216 -17.60 -10.35 -18.01
CA TYR A 216 -18.38 -11.03 -16.96
C TYR A 216 -19.01 -12.37 -17.40
N LEU A 217 -18.71 -12.87 -18.60
CA LEU A 217 -19.30 -14.11 -19.12
C LEU A 217 -18.88 -15.36 -18.36
N ASP A 218 -17.73 -15.29 -17.71
CA ASP A 218 -17.20 -16.37 -16.90
C ASP A 218 -17.56 -16.19 -15.42
N ASP A 219 -18.19 -15.07 -15.03
CA ASP A 219 -18.64 -14.87 -13.65
C ASP A 219 -19.72 -15.91 -13.28
N VAL A 220 -19.68 -16.46 -12.06
CA VAL A 220 -20.66 -17.46 -11.65
C VAL A 220 -22.07 -16.87 -11.60
N MET A 221 -22.23 -15.56 -11.41
CA MET A 221 -23.52 -14.84 -11.41
C MET A 221 -23.82 -14.13 -12.74
N ASN A 222 -23.22 -14.58 -13.85
CA ASN A 222 -23.55 -14.08 -15.17
C ASN A 222 -25.02 -14.40 -15.55
N GLY A 223 -25.70 -13.45 -16.19
CA GLY A 223 -27.12 -13.56 -16.56
C GLY A 223 -27.38 -14.06 -17.97
N LEU A 224 -26.39 -14.74 -18.58
CA LEU A 224 -26.39 -15.00 -20.01
C LEU A 224 -26.47 -16.48 -20.32
N PHE A 225 -25.44 -17.25 -19.97
CA PHE A 225 -25.40 -18.70 -20.17
C PHE A 225 -24.16 -19.32 -19.54
N PHE A 226 -24.24 -20.59 -19.18
CA PHE A 226 -23.09 -21.38 -18.72
C PHE A 226 -22.50 -22.19 -19.88
N TYR A 227 -21.20 -22.12 -20.08
CA TYR A 227 -20.51 -22.88 -21.13
C TYR A 227 -20.52 -24.39 -20.84
N GLY A 228 -20.76 -25.18 -21.89
CA GLY A 228 -20.61 -26.63 -21.82
C GLY A 228 -19.14 -27.03 -21.61
N GLY A 229 -18.88 -28.00 -20.74
CA GLY A 229 -17.53 -28.43 -20.39
C GLY A 229 -16.74 -27.47 -19.47
N HIS A 230 -17.37 -26.39 -18.99
CA HIS A 230 -16.75 -25.39 -18.12
C HIS A 230 -17.23 -25.54 -16.68
N HIS A 231 -16.32 -25.30 -15.73
CA HIS A 231 -16.58 -25.33 -14.29
C HIS A 231 -16.34 -23.93 -13.75
N TYR A 232 -17.39 -23.34 -13.16
CA TYR A 232 -17.39 -21.97 -12.67
C TYR A 232 -16.93 -21.90 -11.21
N GLN A 233 -16.25 -20.83 -10.81
CA GLN A 233 -15.71 -20.59 -9.48
C GLN A 233 -16.13 -19.23 -8.93
N MET A 234 -16.04 -19.07 -7.60
CA MET A 234 -16.22 -17.77 -6.95
C MET A 234 -15.07 -16.83 -7.32
N SER A 235 -15.39 -15.56 -7.52
CA SER A 235 -14.44 -14.49 -7.78
C SER A 235 -14.42 -13.44 -6.67
N GLN A 236 -13.46 -12.50 -6.67
CA GLN A 236 -13.47 -11.37 -5.73
C GLN A 236 -14.74 -10.54 -5.91
N LEU A 237 -15.24 -10.41 -7.14
CA LEU A 237 -16.48 -9.70 -7.42
C LEU A 237 -17.66 -10.33 -6.65
N ASP A 238 -17.81 -11.65 -6.73
CA ASP A 238 -18.87 -12.39 -6.01
C ASP A 238 -18.77 -12.20 -4.49
N VAL A 239 -17.55 -12.26 -3.96
CA VAL A 239 -17.31 -12.11 -2.51
C VAL A 239 -17.62 -10.68 -2.05
N LEU A 240 -17.27 -9.65 -2.84
CA LEU A 240 -17.63 -8.26 -2.55
C LEU A 240 -19.14 -8.03 -2.63
N ILE A 241 -19.81 -8.70 -3.56
CA ILE A 241 -21.27 -8.66 -3.65
C ILE A 241 -21.89 -9.25 -2.39
N LEU A 242 -21.46 -10.44 -1.96
CA LEU A 242 -21.92 -11.04 -0.70
C LEU A 242 -21.60 -10.15 0.51
N GLN A 243 -20.43 -9.52 0.55
CA GLN A 243 -20.11 -8.54 1.60
C GLN A 243 -21.11 -7.37 1.61
N GLY A 244 -21.41 -6.80 0.44
CA GLY A 244 -22.38 -5.72 0.27
C GLY A 244 -23.81 -6.12 0.66
N LEU A 245 -24.16 -7.41 0.51
CA LEU A 245 -25.42 -7.99 0.94
C LEU A 245 -25.51 -8.24 2.45
N GLY A 246 -24.41 -8.06 3.20
CA GLY A 246 -24.37 -8.13 4.65
C GLY A 246 -23.71 -9.39 5.22
N TYR A 247 -23.06 -10.20 4.39
CA TYR A 247 -22.31 -11.36 4.86
C TYR A 247 -20.95 -10.94 5.41
N ASN A 248 -20.52 -11.60 6.49
CA ASN A 248 -19.13 -11.55 6.91
C ASN A 248 -18.33 -12.44 5.96
N VAL A 249 -17.41 -11.82 5.22
CA VAL A 249 -16.63 -12.53 4.21
C VAL A 249 -15.15 -12.59 4.53
N THR A 250 -14.49 -13.60 3.98
CA THR A 250 -13.04 -13.67 3.83
C THR A 250 -12.72 -13.58 2.36
N MET A 251 -11.80 -12.69 1.98
CA MET A 251 -11.31 -12.56 0.61
C MET A 251 -9.87 -13.07 0.54
N PRO A 252 -9.63 -14.27 -0.02
CA PRO A 252 -8.28 -14.76 -0.23
C PRO A 252 -7.47 -13.84 -1.16
N ASP A 253 -6.20 -13.62 -0.83
CA ASP A 253 -5.29 -12.77 -1.62
C ASP A 253 -5.06 -13.28 -3.06
N ASN A 254 -5.27 -14.57 -3.29
CA ASN A 254 -5.07 -15.22 -4.59
C ASN A 254 -6.35 -15.36 -5.43
N LEU A 255 -7.50 -14.95 -4.89
CA LEU A 255 -8.77 -15.02 -5.60
C LEU A 255 -8.73 -14.07 -6.80
N GLN A 256 -9.09 -14.53 -7.99
CA GLN A 256 -9.17 -13.67 -9.17
C GLN A 256 -10.42 -12.79 -9.11
N VAL A 257 -10.40 -11.63 -9.76
CA VAL A 257 -11.57 -10.73 -9.71
C VAL A 257 -12.75 -11.25 -10.55
N SER A 258 -12.48 -12.05 -11.59
CA SER A 258 -13.46 -12.86 -12.31
C SER A 258 -12.97 -14.31 -12.46
N ASP A 259 -13.86 -15.24 -12.82
CA ASP A 259 -13.46 -16.58 -13.22
C ASP A 259 -12.70 -16.60 -14.56
N GLY A 260 -11.83 -17.59 -14.74
CA GLY A 260 -10.55 -17.50 -15.46
C GLY A 260 -10.51 -17.73 -16.98
N SER A 261 -11.44 -17.30 -17.83
CA SER A 261 -11.26 -17.53 -19.29
C SER A 261 -11.66 -16.42 -20.27
N LEU A 262 -11.28 -15.18 -19.99
CA LEU A 262 -11.33 -14.14 -21.02
C LEU A 262 -10.21 -14.33 -22.04
N THR A 263 -10.52 -15.13 -23.07
CA THR A 263 -9.73 -15.22 -24.30
C THR A 263 -9.83 -13.93 -25.09
N GLY A 264 -9.07 -12.93 -24.64
CA GLY A 264 -8.68 -11.78 -25.43
C GLY A 264 -9.71 -10.66 -25.53
N LYS A 265 -9.64 -9.71 -24.58
CA LYS A 265 -9.59 -8.26 -24.81
C LYS A 265 -9.38 -7.55 -23.47
N GLY A 266 -8.51 -6.54 -23.47
CA GLY A 266 -8.04 -5.85 -22.25
C GLY A 266 -6.77 -6.45 -21.65
N LEU A 267 -5.70 -6.64 -22.44
CA LEU A 267 -4.42 -7.06 -21.85
C LEU A 267 -3.86 -5.91 -21.01
N ILE A 268 -4.08 -5.97 -19.70
CA ILE A 268 -3.28 -5.20 -18.74
C ILE A 268 -1.88 -5.79 -18.78
N LYS A 269 -0.96 -5.04 -19.36
CA LYS A 269 0.46 -5.40 -19.40
C LYS A 269 1.19 -4.44 -18.51
N PRO A 270 1.21 -4.66 -17.18
CA PRO A 270 2.04 -3.86 -16.33
C PRO A 270 3.50 -4.19 -16.65
N GLN A 271 4.28 -3.15 -16.83
CA GLN A 271 5.72 -3.24 -16.94
C GLN A 271 6.29 -2.56 -15.72
N ILE A 272 7.02 -3.33 -14.90
CA ILE A 272 7.93 -2.72 -13.93
C ILE A 272 9.04 -2.10 -14.75
N VAL A 273 9.10 -0.77 -14.75
CA VAL A 273 10.20 -0.05 -15.36
C VAL A 273 11.31 0.04 -14.32
N ALA A 274 11.98 -1.09 -14.05
CA ALA A 274 13.15 -1.14 -13.17
C ALA A 274 14.43 -0.97 -13.99
N GLY A 275 15.36 -0.14 -13.52
CA GLY A 275 16.77 -0.36 -13.81
C GLY A 275 17.10 -1.81 -13.46
N THR A 276 17.61 -2.56 -14.42
CA THR A 276 17.76 -4.02 -14.41
C THR A 276 18.14 -4.65 -13.05
N SER A 277 17.30 -5.59 -12.59
CA SER A 277 17.56 -6.67 -11.60
C SER A 277 16.88 -6.52 -10.22
N ALA A 278 16.36 -7.66 -9.74
CA ALA A 278 15.61 -7.92 -8.50
C ALA A 278 16.39 -7.69 -7.18
N THR A 279 17.15 -6.60 -7.10
CA THR A 279 17.89 -6.19 -5.91
C THR A 279 16.95 -5.36 -5.04
N ALA A 280 17.00 -5.57 -3.72
CA ALA A 280 16.15 -4.94 -2.71
C ALA A 280 15.75 -3.51 -3.12
N MET A 281 14.44 -3.27 -3.17
CA MET A 281 13.90 -1.94 -3.44
C MET A 281 14.16 -1.10 -2.22
N THR A 282 15.32 -0.49 -2.31
CA THR A 282 15.96 0.27 -1.28
C THR A 282 15.38 1.69 -1.31
N SER A 283 14.64 2.06 -2.37
CA SER A 283 13.62 3.10 -2.36
C SER A 283 12.25 2.50 -2.19
N ASN A 284 11.46 2.99 -1.24
CA ASN A 284 10.09 2.52 -1.02
C ASN A 284 9.11 2.92 -2.12
N ILE A 285 9.61 3.14 -3.34
CA ILE A 285 8.88 3.86 -4.33
C ILE A 285 9.17 3.37 -5.75
N MET A 286 8.12 2.85 -6.40
CA MET A 286 8.15 2.09 -7.65
C MET A 286 7.28 2.73 -8.74
N HIS A 287 7.77 2.67 -9.98
CA HIS A 287 7.09 3.16 -11.17
C HIS A 287 6.51 2.03 -11.98
N LEU A 288 5.24 2.19 -12.34
CA LEU A 288 4.50 1.24 -13.12
C LEU A 288 3.89 1.94 -14.33
N SER A 289 3.84 1.23 -15.45
CA SER A 289 3.15 1.69 -16.65
C SER A 289 2.63 0.51 -17.45
N GLY A 290 1.68 0.77 -18.33
CA GLY A 290 1.12 -0.25 -19.21
C GLY A 290 -0.01 0.27 -20.08
N THR A 291 -0.79 -0.68 -20.60
CA THR A 291 -2.02 -0.42 -21.37
C THR A 291 -3.25 -0.98 -20.64
N ALA A 292 -4.41 -0.34 -20.81
CA ALA A 292 -5.74 -0.71 -20.32
C ALA A 292 -6.83 -0.15 -21.28
N GLN A 293 -8.11 -0.34 -21.01
CA GLN A 293 -9.18 0.27 -21.81
C GLN A 293 -9.12 1.81 -21.78
N ALA A 294 -9.43 2.47 -22.88
CA ALA A 294 -9.49 3.93 -22.88
C ALA A 294 -10.56 4.45 -21.90
N GLY A 295 -10.17 5.36 -21.00
CA GLY A 295 -11.06 6.01 -20.04
C GLY A 295 -11.35 5.24 -18.76
N SER A 296 -10.84 4.01 -18.63
CA SER A 296 -11.04 3.16 -17.46
C SER A 296 -10.04 3.48 -16.34
N THR A 297 -10.37 3.03 -15.13
CA THR A 297 -9.52 3.22 -13.95
C THR A 297 -8.49 2.08 -13.85
N THR A 298 -7.22 2.36 -14.09
CA THR A 298 -6.14 1.43 -13.75
C THR A 298 -5.79 1.54 -12.27
N SER A 299 -5.80 0.42 -11.55
CA SER A 299 -5.49 0.35 -10.12
C SER A 299 -4.32 -0.56 -9.83
N ILE A 300 -3.47 -0.20 -8.86
CA ILE A 300 -2.43 -1.07 -8.30
C ILE A 300 -2.78 -1.41 -6.88
N LEU A 301 -2.82 -2.69 -6.57
CA LEU A 301 -3.14 -3.21 -5.26
C LEU A 301 -1.98 -4.00 -4.67
N GLU A 302 -1.86 -3.98 -3.36
CA GLU A 302 -0.95 -4.80 -2.56
C GLU A 302 -1.78 -5.60 -1.56
N HIS A 303 -1.78 -6.93 -1.67
CA HIS A 303 -2.64 -7.82 -0.84
C HIS A 303 -4.10 -7.35 -0.80
N ASN A 304 -4.72 -7.19 -1.97
CA ASN A 304 -6.08 -6.64 -2.16
C ASN A 304 -6.31 -5.19 -1.66
N THR A 305 -5.27 -4.47 -1.23
CA THR A 305 -5.36 -3.07 -0.79
C THR A 305 -4.90 -2.12 -1.90
N LEU A 306 -5.72 -1.15 -2.29
CA LEU A 306 -5.36 -0.14 -3.30
C LEU A 306 -4.20 0.76 -2.85
N LEU A 307 -3.10 0.78 -3.61
CA LEU A 307 -1.93 1.66 -3.41
C LEU A 307 -2.03 2.96 -4.22
N ALA A 308 -2.40 2.84 -5.49
CA ALA A 308 -2.57 3.97 -6.39
C ALA A 308 -3.48 3.59 -7.55
N GLN A 309 -4.09 4.60 -8.16
CA GLN A 309 -4.91 4.46 -9.35
C GLN A 309 -4.67 5.62 -10.31
N SER A 310 -4.92 5.39 -11.60
CA SER A 310 -4.85 6.38 -12.65
C SER A 310 -5.86 6.05 -13.74
N LYS A 311 -6.36 7.04 -14.48
CA LYS A 311 -7.20 6.76 -15.64
C LYS A 311 -6.34 6.52 -16.87
N ALA A 312 -6.64 5.45 -17.60
CA ALA A 312 -6.05 5.23 -18.90
C ALA A 312 -6.53 6.29 -19.89
N ASP A 313 -5.60 6.81 -20.69
CA ASP A 313 -5.87 7.89 -21.63
C ASP A 313 -6.75 7.43 -22.81
N ALA A 314 -7.06 8.32 -23.75
CA ALA A 314 -7.86 8.00 -24.94
C ALA A 314 -7.24 6.90 -25.84
N ASN A 315 -5.94 6.61 -25.66
CA ASN A 315 -5.23 5.54 -26.36
C ASN A 315 -5.03 4.28 -25.50
N GLY A 316 -5.52 4.29 -24.25
CA GLY A 316 -5.39 3.19 -23.30
C GLY A 316 -4.06 3.15 -22.55
N ASN A 317 -3.21 4.17 -22.60
CA ASN A 317 -1.95 4.16 -21.83
C ASN A 317 -2.16 4.65 -20.40
N TRP A 318 -1.42 4.06 -19.47
CA TRP A 318 -1.36 4.52 -18.08
C TRP A 318 0.06 4.45 -17.53
N SER A 319 0.37 5.33 -16.58
CA SER A 319 1.57 5.28 -15.76
C SER A 319 1.24 5.85 -14.39
N LEU A 320 1.85 5.29 -13.37
CA LEU A 320 1.63 5.68 -11.99
C LEU A 320 2.81 5.24 -11.12
N ASP A 321 2.92 5.93 -9.99
CA ASP A 321 4.01 5.79 -9.05
C ASP A 321 3.39 5.32 -7.75
N ILE A 322 3.76 4.12 -7.33
CA ILE A 322 3.38 3.57 -6.04
C ILE A 322 4.49 3.71 -5.01
N VAL A 323 4.13 4.33 -3.89
CA VAL A 323 4.85 4.08 -2.65
C VAL A 323 4.36 2.74 -2.15
N ILE A 324 5.29 1.81 -2.05
CA ILE A 324 5.03 0.48 -1.52
C ILE A 324 5.23 0.50 -0.01
N ASP A 325 4.41 -0.22 0.75
CA ASP A 325 4.39 -0.08 2.21
C ASP A 325 5.79 -0.29 2.80
N PRO A 326 6.44 0.77 3.31
CA PRO A 326 7.82 0.69 3.79
C PRO A 326 7.95 -0.22 5.02
N SER A 327 6.83 -0.60 5.68
CA SER A 327 6.78 -1.49 6.84
C SER A 327 6.75 -2.97 6.50
N LEU A 328 6.47 -3.35 5.25
CA LEU A 328 6.34 -4.75 4.85
C LEU A 328 7.67 -5.32 4.34
N ASN A 329 8.03 -6.51 4.83
CA ASN A 329 9.23 -7.22 4.36
C ASN A 329 9.07 -7.77 2.93
N ALA A 330 7.85 -7.85 2.40
CA ALA A 330 7.54 -8.17 1.02
C ALA A 330 6.17 -7.67 0.60
N SER A 331 6.01 -7.46 -0.71
CA SER A 331 4.74 -7.09 -1.33
C SER A 331 4.46 -7.96 -2.53
N SER A 332 3.19 -8.29 -2.73
CA SER A 332 2.68 -8.80 -4.00
C SER A 332 1.73 -7.76 -4.58
N LEU A 333 2.07 -7.23 -5.74
CA LEU A 333 1.33 -6.18 -6.41
C LEU A 333 0.48 -6.75 -7.54
N VAL A 334 -0.75 -6.28 -7.64
CA VAL A 334 -1.71 -6.67 -8.68
C VAL A 334 -2.16 -5.42 -9.42
N VAL A 335 -2.22 -5.48 -10.75
CA VAL A 335 -2.69 -4.38 -11.60
C VAL A 335 -4.05 -4.73 -12.19
N ARG A 336 -4.99 -3.79 -12.09
CA ARG A 336 -6.39 -3.95 -12.48
C ARG A 336 -6.83 -2.84 -13.42
N ASP A 337 -7.82 -3.16 -14.25
CA ASP A 337 -8.52 -2.23 -15.14
C ASP A 337 -9.99 -2.24 -14.71
N GLY A 338 -10.51 -1.12 -14.19
CA GLY A 338 -11.85 -1.05 -13.62
C GLY A 338 -12.97 -1.40 -14.60
N SER A 339 -12.72 -1.31 -15.91
CA SER A 339 -13.68 -1.68 -16.95
C SER A 339 -13.52 -3.10 -17.50
N HIS A 340 -12.43 -3.79 -17.15
CA HIS A 340 -12.19 -5.21 -17.46
C HIS A 340 -11.68 -5.90 -16.22
N VAL A 341 -12.49 -6.76 -15.63
CA VAL A 341 -12.32 -7.33 -14.27
C VAL A 341 -11.23 -8.42 -14.20
N ILE A 342 -10.16 -8.29 -14.99
CA ILE A 342 -9.02 -9.21 -15.03
C ILE A 342 -7.83 -8.60 -14.29
N ASP A 343 -7.24 -9.39 -13.40
CA ASP A 343 -5.97 -9.08 -12.77
C ASP A 343 -4.80 -9.39 -13.70
N SER A 344 -3.79 -8.51 -13.72
CA SER A 344 -2.48 -8.90 -14.20
C SER A 344 -1.86 -9.95 -13.27
N ALA A 345 -1.01 -10.83 -13.80
CA ALA A 345 -0.19 -11.70 -12.96
C ALA A 345 0.53 -10.91 -11.85
N PRO A 346 0.54 -11.39 -10.58
CA PRO A 346 1.13 -10.66 -9.47
C PRO A 346 2.61 -10.35 -9.68
N LEU A 347 3.02 -9.18 -9.21
CA LEU A 347 4.39 -8.67 -9.23
C LEU A 347 4.95 -8.63 -7.80
N SER A 348 6.02 -9.37 -7.48
CA SER A 348 6.55 -9.46 -6.10
C SER A 348 7.72 -8.51 -5.78
N VAL A 349 7.79 -8.04 -4.52
CA VAL A 349 8.76 -7.06 -3.96
C VAL A 349 9.19 -7.45 -2.52
N THR A 350 10.35 -7.03 -1.98
CA THR A 350 10.87 -7.39 -0.61
C THR A 350 11.65 -6.21 0.09
N ARG A 351 11.45 -5.93 1.41
CA ARG A 351 12.02 -4.80 2.27
C ARG A 351 12.44 -5.21 3.74
N SER A 352 12.90 -4.29 4.62
CA SER A 352 13.46 -4.56 6.00
C SER A 352 13.25 -3.41 7.04
N THR A 353 12.81 -3.65 8.31
CA THR A 353 12.25 -2.63 9.27
C THR A 353 12.90 -2.34 10.66
N ALA A 354 14.02 -2.95 11.09
CA ALA A 354 14.64 -2.66 12.41
C ALA A 354 15.71 -1.54 12.37
N ALA A 355 15.69 -0.75 11.31
CA ALA A 355 16.80 0.11 10.93
C ALA A 355 16.23 1.43 10.38
N GLY A 356 17.08 2.45 10.34
CA GLY A 356 16.83 3.65 9.54
C GLY A 356 16.31 3.29 8.16
N LEU A 357 15.37 4.07 7.66
CA LEU A 357 14.85 3.85 6.32
C LEU A 357 15.96 4.14 5.34
N HIS A 358 16.15 3.24 4.38
CA HIS A 358 16.78 3.62 3.13
C HIS A 358 15.66 4.07 2.19
N LEU A 359 15.74 5.28 1.65
CA LEU A 359 14.77 5.89 0.73
C LEU A 359 15.50 6.33 -0.52
N TYR A 360 14.99 6.13 -1.74
CA TYR A 360 15.71 6.56 -2.95
C TYR A 360 14.91 7.57 -3.73
N GLY A 361 15.60 8.60 -4.20
CA GLY A 361 15.01 9.49 -5.17
C GLY A 361 14.67 8.73 -6.45
N SER A 362 13.58 9.11 -7.06
CA SER A 362 13.29 8.77 -8.45
C SER A 362 12.50 9.90 -9.09
N ALA A 363 12.31 9.84 -10.42
CA ALA A 363 11.63 10.91 -11.14
C ALA A 363 10.17 11.07 -10.69
N GLN A 364 9.58 10.04 -10.10
CA GLN A 364 8.19 10.11 -9.70
C GLN A 364 7.93 10.06 -8.19
N PHE A 365 9.01 10.07 -7.42
CA PHE A 365 8.97 10.35 -6.00
C PHE A 365 10.00 11.41 -5.66
N ASN A 366 9.65 12.61 -6.07
CA ASN A 366 10.41 13.82 -5.84
C ASN A 366 10.19 14.40 -4.43
N LYS A 367 9.49 13.68 -3.54
CA LYS A 367 9.34 14.04 -2.14
C LYS A 367 9.62 12.81 -1.28
N LEU A 368 10.78 12.80 -0.65
CA LEU A 368 11.19 11.78 0.31
C LEU A 368 11.08 12.37 1.71
N VAL A 369 10.46 11.62 2.62
CA VAL A 369 10.30 12.05 4.01
C VAL A 369 10.75 10.90 4.89
N GLY A 370 11.81 11.14 5.66
CA GLY A 370 12.28 10.24 6.71
C GLY A 370 11.37 10.29 7.94
N GLY A 371 11.65 9.41 8.89
CA GLY A 371 10.96 9.26 10.14
C GLY A 371 11.66 10.00 11.29
N SER A 372 11.74 9.30 12.42
CA SER A 372 12.27 9.83 13.69
C SER A 372 13.61 9.19 14.10
N HIS A 373 14.25 8.47 13.18
CA HIS A 373 15.50 7.75 13.38
C HIS A 373 16.48 8.15 12.28
N ASP A 374 17.72 7.68 12.38
CA ASP A 374 18.76 7.99 11.41
C ASP A 374 18.44 7.39 10.04
N ASP A 375 17.91 8.20 9.13
CA ASP A 375 17.49 7.74 7.81
C ASP A 375 18.59 7.96 6.77
N VAL A 376 18.56 7.11 5.74
CA VAL A 376 19.45 7.18 4.60
C VAL A 376 18.64 7.43 3.33
N PHE A 377 18.97 8.49 2.60
CA PHE A 377 18.39 8.80 1.31
C PHE A 377 19.43 8.53 0.22
N THR A 378 19.25 7.55 -0.66
CA THR A 378 20.04 7.49 -1.89
C THR A 378 19.47 8.46 -2.90
N ALA A 379 20.26 9.45 -3.29
CA ALA A 379 19.81 10.38 -4.33
C ALA A 379 19.60 9.66 -5.66
N GLY A 380 18.46 9.94 -6.30
CA GLY A 380 18.13 9.43 -7.64
C GLY A 380 18.49 10.43 -8.75
N PRO A 381 17.76 10.42 -9.88
CA PRO A 381 17.79 11.55 -10.81
C PRO A 381 17.51 12.85 -10.05
N ARG A 382 18.33 13.87 -10.33
CA ARG A 382 18.28 15.16 -9.64
C ARG A 382 16.90 15.81 -9.76
N GLY A 383 16.46 16.48 -8.69
CA GLY A 383 15.17 17.17 -8.62
C GLY A 383 14.29 16.73 -7.46
N ALA A 384 14.83 15.96 -6.50
CA ALA A 384 14.09 15.50 -5.34
C ALA A 384 14.13 16.54 -4.19
N ALA A 385 13.03 16.65 -3.46
CA ALA A 385 12.94 17.26 -2.15
C ALA A 385 13.04 16.15 -1.09
N MET A 386 14.06 16.21 -0.25
CA MET A 386 14.31 15.22 0.79
C MET A 386 14.24 15.90 2.15
N SER A 387 13.38 15.38 3.01
CA SER A 387 13.25 15.81 4.40
C SER A 387 13.72 14.68 5.30
N GLY A 388 14.84 14.86 6.01
CA GLY A 388 15.34 13.83 6.93
C GLY A 388 14.39 13.59 8.10
N GLY A 389 13.91 14.66 8.72
CA GLY A 389 12.97 14.57 9.82
C GLY A 389 13.67 14.79 11.14
N ALA A 390 13.60 13.82 12.05
CA ALA A 390 14.33 13.85 13.31
C ALA A 390 15.30 12.67 13.35
N GLY A 391 16.48 12.88 13.91
CA GLY A 391 17.54 11.88 13.92
C GLY A 391 18.80 12.46 13.27
N LEU A 392 19.78 11.60 13.02
CA LEU A 392 20.95 11.92 12.21
C LEU A 392 20.73 11.42 10.79
N ASP A 393 20.34 12.33 9.90
CA ASP A 393 19.92 11.95 8.55
C ASP A 393 21.03 12.10 7.53
N LYS A 394 21.11 11.14 6.61
CA LYS A 394 22.17 11.03 5.61
C LYS A 394 21.62 10.94 4.20
N VAL A 395 22.17 11.72 3.28
CA VAL A 395 21.94 11.56 1.84
C VAL A 395 23.20 10.99 1.17
N GLU A 396 23.06 9.90 0.43
CA GLU A 396 24.11 9.25 -0.33
C GLU A 396 24.02 9.60 -1.82
N TYR A 397 25.06 10.26 -2.33
CA TYR A 397 25.24 10.55 -3.75
C TYR A 397 26.15 9.49 -4.37
N GLN A 398 25.61 8.30 -4.59
CA GLN A 398 26.37 7.13 -5.00
C GLN A 398 27.10 7.35 -6.34
N GLY A 399 28.40 7.01 -6.39
CA GLY A 399 29.23 7.12 -7.59
C GLY A 399 29.64 8.56 -7.96
N GLU A 400 29.18 9.56 -7.21
CA GLU A 400 29.58 10.94 -7.40
C GLU A 400 30.70 11.33 -6.43
N THR A 401 31.69 12.06 -6.93
CA THR A 401 32.74 12.63 -6.09
C THR A 401 32.27 13.95 -5.49
N ARG A 402 32.82 14.29 -4.33
CA ARG A 402 32.58 15.57 -3.69
C ARG A 402 32.96 16.73 -4.60
N ALA A 403 34.03 16.61 -5.37
CA ALA A 403 34.50 17.65 -6.29
C ALA A 403 33.59 17.87 -7.51
N ALA A 404 32.80 16.87 -7.91
CA ALA A 404 31.84 16.97 -9.00
C ALA A 404 30.52 17.65 -8.57
N ASN A 405 30.35 17.93 -7.28
CA ASN A 405 29.13 18.46 -6.70
C ASN A 405 29.33 19.84 -6.06
N ILE A 406 28.34 20.72 -6.25
CA ILE A 406 28.27 22.01 -5.59
C ILE A 406 27.19 21.93 -4.52
N ILE A 407 27.57 22.18 -3.27
CA ILE A 407 26.63 22.29 -2.16
C ILE A 407 26.44 23.79 -1.90
N LEU A 408 25.19 24.24 -1.85
CA LEU A 408 24.83 25.63 -1.60
C LEU A 408 23.75 25.69 -0.53
N ARG A 409 24.07 26.31 0.60
CA ARG A 409 23.07 26.62 1.63
C ARG A 409 22.15 27.74 1.15
N GLN A 410 20.86 27.56 1.37
CA GLN A 410 19.81 28.51 1.03
C GLN A 410 19.50 29.45 2.20
N GLY A 411 18.77 30.53 1.94
CA GLY A 411 18.42 31.53 2.95
C GLY A 411 17.52 31.01 4.08
N ASP A 412 16.77 29.94 3.84
CA ASP A 412 15.89 29.28 4.81
C ASP A 412 16.58 28.17 5.62
N GLY A 413 17.87 27.92 5.37
CA GLY A 413 18.64 26.86 6.03
C GLY A 413 18.60 25.50 5.33
N SER A 414 17.81 25.35 4.27
CA SER A 414 17.89 24.18 3.39
C SER A 414 19.17 24.19 2.56
N TYR A 415 19.45 23.07 1.89
CA TYR A 415 20.60 22.92 1.01
C TYR A 415 20.16 22.54 -0.39
N ASN A 416 20.79 23.16 -1.38
CA ASN A 416 20.81 22.64 -2.74
C ASN A 416 22.10 21.88 -2.96
N VAL A 417 21.99 20.65 -3.44
CA VAL A 417 23.16 19.88 -3.91
C VAL A 417 23.03 19.74 -5.42
N THR A 418 23.91 20.43 -6.14
CA THR A 418 23.93 20.52 -7.60
C THR A 418 25.04 19.66 -8.18
N GLY A 419 24.65 18.66 -8.97
CA GLY A 419 25.55 17.86 -9.80
C GLY A 419 25.46 18.25 -11.28
N ALA A 420 26.07 17.45 -12.15
CA ALA A 420 26.08 17.72 -13.60
C ALA A 420 24.69 17.69 -14.26
N THR A 421 23.70 17.03 -13.64
CA THR A 421 22.39 16.72 -14.24
C THR A 421 21.22 17.45 -13.58
N GLY A 422 21.46 18.24 -12.52
CA GLY A 422 20.40 18.98 -11.81
C GLY A 422 20.73 19.24 -10.35
N SER A 423 19.73 19.65 -9.56
CA SER A 423 19.86 19.92 -8.12
C SER A 423 18.80 19.20 -7.29
N ASP A 424 19.18 18.72 -6.11
CA ASP A 424 18.27 18.25 -5.08
C ASP A 424 18.12 19.28 -3.95
N PHE A 425 16.96 19.29 -3.31
CA PHE A 425 16.60 20.19 -2.21
C PHE A 425 16.52 19.40 -0.91
N LEU A 426 17.33 19.76 0.08
CA LEU A 426 17.45 19.02 1.34
C LEU A 426 17.04 19.88 2.52
N SER A 427 16.22 19.34 3.42
CA SER A 427 15.85 19.95 4.69
C SER A 427 15.98 18.96 5.84
N GLY A 428 16.54 19.38 6.98
CA GLY A 428 16.79 18.49 8.12
C GLY A 428 17.63 17.28 7.74
N VAL A 429 18.76 17.52 7.05
CA VAL A 429 19.74 16.50 6.68
C VAL A 429 21.09 16.96 7.17
N GLU A 430 21.74 16.14 7.98
CA GLU A 430 22.98 16.51 8.67
C GLU A 430 24.21 16.00 7.92
N ARG A 431 24.08 14.94 7.12
CA ARG A 431 25.22 14.23 6.51
C ARG A 431 25.01 14.02 5.02
N LEU A 432 26.04 14.29 4.23
CA LEU A 432 26.14 13.86 2.84
C LEU A 432 27.28 12.88 2.69
N GLN A 433 27.05 11.79 1.97
CA GLN A 433 28.07 10.81 1.63
C GLN A 433 28.31 10.80 0.12
N PHE A 434 29.54 11.10 -0.28
CA PHE A 434 30.04 10.95 -1.65
C PHE A 434 31.00 9.76 -1.74
N SER A 435 31.45 9.40 -2.94
CA SER A 435 32.34 8.25 -3.13
C SER A 435 33.73 8.42 -2.49
N ASP A 436 34.18 9.66 -2.30
CA ASP A 436 35.55 10.03 -1.89
C ASP A 436 35.60 10.85 -0.58
N ALA A 437 34.47 11.35 -0.09
CA ALA A 437 34.39 12.15 1.14
C ALA A 437 32.97 12.17 1.73
N ALA A 438 32.88 12.50 3.02
CA ALA A 438 31.63 12.90 3.64
C ALA A 438 31.61 14.42 3.87
N VAL A 439 30.42 15.01 3.91
CA VAL A 439 30.20 16.42 4.26
C VAL A 439 29.19 16.50 5.38
N ALA A 440 29.53 17.22 6.43
CA ALA A 440 28.61 17.56 7.50
C ALA A 440 27.98 18.94 7.22
N LEU A 441 26.65 19.03 7.31
CA LEU A 441 25.85 20.22 6.97
C LEU A 441 25.41 21.01 8.22
N ASP A 442 25.50 20.40 9.38
CA ASP A 442 25.20 20.96 10.70
C ASP A 442 26.37 21.86 11.18
N THR A 443 26.57 22.98 10.48
CA THR A 443 27.73 23.90 10.63
C THR A 443 27.42 25.21 11.39
N GLY A 444 26.18 25.41 11.78
CA GLY A 444 25.69 26.56 12.54
C GLY A 444 26.35 26.73 13.91
N VAL A 445 25.95 27.78 14.63
CA VAL A 445 26.57 28.17 15.92
C VAL A 445 26.44 27.04 16.95
N ASN A 446 25.30 26.35 16.99
CA ASN A 446 25.03 25.29 17.97
C ASN A 446 25.00 23.88 17.37
N GLU A 447 25.52 23.73 16.17
CA GLU A 447 25.52 22.47 15.43
C GLU A 447 26.89 21.80 15.50
N ILE A 448 26.91 20.47 15.49
CA ILE A 448 28.05 19.67 15.96
C ILE A 448 29.28 19.86 15.08
N ALA A 449 29.15 19.73 13.76
CA ALA A 449 30.29 19.89 12.86
C ALA A 449 30.86 21.31 12.87
N GLY A 450 30.00 22.32 13.03
CA GLY A 450 30.42 23.71 13.19
C GLY A 450 31.28 23.91 14.45
N GLN A 451 30.85 23.35 15.57
CA GLN A 451 31.59 23.41 16.84
C GLN A 451 32.94 22.69 16.74
N ALA A 452 32.95 21.47 16.19
CA ALA A 452 34.15 20.67 16.00
C ALA A 452 35.18 21.37 15.10
N TYR A 453 34.76 22.07 14.04
CA TYR A 453 35.68 22.79 13.17
C TYR A 453 36.28 24.03 13.85
N ARG A 454 35.43 24.87 14.48
CA ARG A 454 35.85 26.16 15.03
C ARG A 454 36.87 26.03 16.16
N ILE A 455 36.84 24.94 16.93
CA ILE A 455 37.77 24.74 18.04
C ILE A 455 39.21 24.42 17.57
N TYR A 456 39.41 23.78 16.42
CA TYR A 456 40.75 23.63 15.81
C TYR A 456 41.34 24.97 15.40
N GLN A 457 40.54 25.85 14.77
CA GLN A 457 41.00 27.18 14.41
C GLN A 457 41.41 27.97 15.66
N ALA A 458 40.60 27.95 16.71
CA ALA A 458 40.90 28.67 17.94
C ALA A 458 42.15 28.13 18.67
N ALA A 459 42.29 26.81 18.75
CA ALA A 459 43.39 26.18 19.49
C ALA A 459 44.72 26.22 18.72
N PHE A 460 44.70 25.96 17.42
CA PHE A 460 45.89 25.62 16.64
C PHE A 460 46.12 26.53 15.42
N ASN A 461 45.19 27.46 15.14
CA ASN A 461 45.25 28.34 13.96
C ASN A 461 45.43 27.57 12.64
N ARG A 462 44.70 26.45 12.51
CA ARG A 462 44.73 25.63 11.30
C ARG A 462 43.36 25.04 11.01
N THR A 463 43.15 24.73 9.74
CA THR A 463 42.07 23.85 9.31
C THR A 463 42.24 22.47 9.98
N PRO A 464 41.16 21.88 10.54
CA PRO A 464 41.17 20.50 10.98
C PRO A 464 41.65 19.56 9.87
N ASP A 465 42.41 18.55 10.22
CA ASP A 465 42.56 17.40 9.33
C ASP A 465 41.25 16.60 9.28
N ALA A 466 40.97 15.97 8.14
CA ALA A 466 39.68 15.33 7.88
C ALA A 466 39.36 14.19 8.86
N GLY A 467 40.36 13.43 9.30
CA GLY A 467 40.22 12.33 10.24
C GLY A 467 39.94 12.82 11.67
N GLY A 468 40.71 13.80 12.15
CA GLY A 468 40.48 14.42 13.46
C GLY A 468 39.13 15.10 13.55
N LEU A 469 38.70 15.80 12.50
CA LEU A 469 37.36 16.39 12.45
C LEU A 469 36.27 15.32 12.54
N GLY A 470 36.40 14.22 11.79
CA GLY A 470 35.45 13.12 11.85
C GLY A 470 35.39 12.41 13.20
N PHE A 471 36.53 12.27 13.88
CA PHE A 471 36.58 11.74 15.24
C PHE A 471 35.73 12.58 16.21
N TRP A 472 35.89 13.90 16.18
CA TRP A 472 35.15 14.78 17.09
C TRP A 472 33.68 14.92 16.72
N ILE A 473 33.34 14.97 15.42
CA ILE A 473 31.94 14.91 14.97
C ILE A 473 31.28 13.63 15.50
N ASN A 474 31.89 12.47 15.28
CA ASN A 474 31.36 11.20 15.78
C ASN A 474 31.20 11.20 17.31
N GLY A 475 32.22 11.63 18.06
CA GLY A 475 32.13 11.67 19.53
C GLY A 475 31.02 12.61 20.04
N MET A 476 30.81 13.75 19.38
CA MET A 476 29.78 14.72 19.74
C MET A 476 28.37 14.29 19.30
N ASP A 477 28.23 13.60 18.16
CA ASP A 477 26.98 12.93 17.74
C ASP A 477 26.54 11.89 18.77
N HIS A 478 27.50 11.30 19.49
CA HIS A 478 27.28 10.34 20.59
C HIS A 478 27.30 10.99 22.00
N GLY A 479 27.20 12.32 22.08
CA GLY A 479 26.92 13.05 23.33
C GLY A 479 28.12 13.72 24.02
N ALA A 480 29.32 13.73 23.42
CA ALA A 480 30.42 14.54 23.95
C ALA A 480 30.14 16.05 23.84
N SER A 481 30.48 16.84 24.86
CA SER A 481 30.29 18.29 24.84
C SER A 481 31.47 19.03 24.20
N LEU A 482 31.26 20.24 23.66
CA LEU A 482 32.34 21.10 23.18
C LEU A 482 33.43 21.35 24.25
N LEU A 483 33.04 21.44 25.52
CA LEU A 483 33.99 21.62 26.61
C LEU A 483 34.85 20.36 26.83
N ASP A 484 34.32 19.16 26.59
CA ASP A 484 35.12 17.93 26.63
C ASP A 484 36.14 17.92 25.50
N VAL A 485 35.75 18.36 24.30
CA VAL A 485 36.70 18.55 23.18
C VAL A 485 37.79 19.57 23.56
N ALA A 486 37.41 20.71 24.13
CA ALA A 486 38.36 21.75 24.55
C ALA A 486 39.37 21.26 25.59
N ARG A 487 38.90 20.49 26.59
CA ARG A 487 39.78 19.89 27.60
C ARG A 487 40.78 18.92 26.99
N ASN A 488 40.34 18.10 26.03
CA ASN A 488 41.22 17.19 25.31
C ASN A 488 42.26 17.94 24.48
N PHE A 489 41.89 19.07 23.85
CA PHE A 489 42.81 19.88 23.08
C PHE A 489 43.88 20.49 23.99
N VAL A 490 43.49 21.12 25.10
CA VAL A 490 44.43 21.71 26.07
C VAL A 490 45.36 20.65 26.68
N ALA A 491 44.88 19.42 26.86
CA ALA A 491 45.69 18.31 27.37
C ALA A 491 46.61 17.67 26.30
N SER A 492 46.38 17.94 25.01
CA SER A 492 47.11 17.32 23.90
C SER A 492 48.58 17.74 23.83
N ASP A 493 49.41 16.88 23.23
CA ASP A 493 50.82 17.19 23.02
C ASP A 493 51.03 18.27 21.94
N GLU A 494 50.11 18.40 20.97
CA GLU A 494 50.09 19.51 20.01
C GLU A 494 49.94 20.85 20.72
N TYR A 495 49.03 20.92 21.70
CA TYR A 495 48.84 22.13 22.51
C TYR A 495 50.08 22.44 23.35
N LYS A 496 50.67 21.45 24.04
CA LYS A 496 51.90 21.67 24.82
C LYS A 496 53.07 22.09 23.95
N ALA A 497 53.17 21.59 22.71
CA ALA A 497 54.21 21.99 21.78
C ALA A 497 54.04 23.45 21.31
N LEU A 498 52.80 23.90 21.10
CA LEU A 498 52.52 25.25 20.59
C LEU A 498 52.53 26.33 21.67
N TYR A 499 52.02 26.02 22.86
CA TYR A 499 51.88 26.97 23.98
C TYR A 499 52.99 26.82 25.03
N GLY A 500 53.72 25.70 25.04
CA GLY A 500 54.69 25.38 26.07
C GLY A 500 54.09 24.52 27.19
N ALA A 501 54.96 23.99 28.08
CA ALA A 501 54.54 23.09 29.15
C ALA A 501 53.74 23.79 30.26
N GLN A 502 53.99 25.08 30.49
CA GLN A 502 53.32 25.91 31.52
C GLN A 502 53.20 27.37 31.03
N PRO A 503 52.41 27.64 29.98
CA PRO A 503 52.18 29.01 29.54
C PRO A 503 51.49 29.83 30.63
N THR A 504 51.84 31.11 30.73
CA THR A 504 51.10 32.07 31.53
C THR A 504 49.74 32.37 30.89
N ASN A 505 48.76 32.81 31.69
CA ASN A 505 47.44 33.19 31.18
C ASN A 505 47.53 34.32 30.14
N ALA A 506 48.44 35.27 30.34
CA ALA A 506 48.78 36.31 29.38
C ALA A 506 49.22 35.74 28.01
N GLU A 507 50.09 34.73 28.01
CA GLU A 507 50.56 34.08 26.77
C GLU A 507 49.45 33.29 26.08
N ILE A 508 48.60 32.58 26.85
CA ILE A 508 47.43 31.84 26.32
C ILE A 508 46.47 32.80 25.63
N VAL A 509 46.04 33.86 26.32
CA VAL A 509 45.09 34.84 25.78
C VAL A 509 45.68 35.49 24.52
N THR A 510 46.94 35.91 24.56
CA THR A 510 47.61 36.50 23.40
C THR A 510 47.62 35.56 22.20
N ARG A 511 47.86 34.26 22.42
CA ARG A 511 47.84 33.24 21.37
C ARG A 511 46.43 32.99 20.81
N TYR A 512 45.40 32.91 21.65
CA TYR A 512 44.02 32.75 21.18
C TYR A 512 43.56 33.95 20.33
N TYR A 513 43.90 35.18 20.74
CA TYR A 513 43.68 36.37 19.90
C TYR A 513 44.42 36.25 18.57
N GLN A 514 45.66 35.81 18.57
CA GLN A 514 46.43 35.67 17.34
C GLN A 514 45.85 34.59 16.41
N ASN A 515 45.31 33.50 16.97
CA ASN A 515 44.74 32.40 16.21
C ASN A 515 43.35 32.72 15.61
N VAL A 516 42.50 33.40 16.39
CA VAL A 516 41.11 33.70 16.00
C VAL A 516 41.00 35.03 15.25
N LEU A 517 41.72 36.05 15.70
CA LEU A 517 41.58 37.43 15.23
C LEU A 517 42.77 37.92 14.40
N HIS A 518 43.85 37.13 14.32
CA HIS A 518 45.09 37.46 13.59
C HIS A 518 45.70 38.82 13.93
N ARG A 519 45.49 39.27 15.17
CA ARG A 519 46.00 40.54 15.69
C ARG A 519 46.44 40.38 17.13
N ALA A 520 47.29 41.30 17.57
CA ALA A 520 47.54 41.49 18.99
C ALA A 520 46.22 41.82 19.70
N PRO A 521 46.04 41.34 20.95
CA PRO A 521 44.88 41.70 21.74
C PRO A 521 44.88 43.21 21.98
N ASP A 522 43.69 43.81 21.88
CA ASP A 522 43.52 45.16 22.40
C ASP A 522 43.59 45.13 23.92
N GLN A 523 44.05 46.22 24.53
CA GLN A 523 44.33 46.24 25.97
C GLN A 523 43.09 45.91 26.81
N GLY A 524 41.90 46.35 26.37
CA GLY A 524 40.65 46.09 27.09
C GLY A 524 40.28 44.61 27.09
N GLY A 525 40.26 43.98 25.91
CA GLY A 525 40.02 42.55 25.77
C GLY A 525 41.08 41.70 26.47
N PHE A 526 42.36 42.05 26.34
CA PHE A 526 43.45 41.37 27.05
C PHE A 526 43.22 41.35 28.56
N ASN A 527 42.94 42.51 29.16
CA ASN A 527 42.70 42.64 30.59
C ASN A 527 41.46 41.85 31.03
N TYR A 528 40.40 41.84 30.21
CA TYR A 528 39.19 41.09 30.52
C TYR A 528 39.46 39.58 30.60
N TRP A 529 40.07 39.00 29.57
CA TRP A 529 40.31 37.56 29.53
C TRP A 529 41.34 37.10 30.57
N THR A 530 42.39 37.89 30.80
CA THR A 530 43.39 37.58 31.83
C THR A 530 42.79 37.68 33.24
N ASP A 531 41.95 38.68 33.54
CA ASP A 531 41.22 38.76 34.82
C ASP A 531 40.28 37.56 35.05
N LEU A 532 39.60 37.08 34.00
CA LEU A 532 38.80 35.86 34.11
C LEU A 532 39.61 34.64 34.55
N MET A 533 40.84 34.49 34.03
CA MET A 533 41.71 33.37 34.33
C MET A 533 42.47 33.54 35.64
N ASP A 534 43.00 34.74 35.91
CA ASP A 534 43.85 35.04 37.07
C ASP A 534 43.04 35.22 38.36
N HIS A 535 41.82 35.75 38.27
CA HIS A 535 41.05 36.20 39.43
C HIS A 535 39.65 35.59 39.52
N LYS A 536 39.05 35.16 38.40
CA LYS A 536 37.68 34.56 38.41
C LYS A 536 37.65 33.04 38.18
N GLY A 537 38.81 32.41 37.96
CA GLY A 537 38.96 30.95 37.94
C GLY A 537 38.55 30.25 36.64
N SER A 538 38.37 30.98 35.53
CA SER A 538 38.13 30.35 34.22
C SER A 538 39.37 29.58 33.75
N SER A 539 39.17 28.34 33.31
CA SER A 539 40.22 27.49 32.75
C SER A 539 40.56 27.88 31.31
N ALA A 540 41.75 27.50 30.85
CA ALA A 540 42.14 27.68 29.44
C ALA A 540 41.16 27.01 28.47
N ALA A 541 40.61 25.84 28.81
CA ALA A 541 39.64 25.12 27.99
C ALA A 541 38.29 25.85 27.89
N GLU A 542 37.81 26.45 28.98
CA GLU A 542 36.60 27.27 28.97
C GLU A 542 36.80 28.53 28.15
N VAL A 543 37.92 29.22 28.32
CA VAL A 543 38.26 30.40 27.51
C VAL A 543 38.38 30.00 26.04
N LEU A 544 39.04 28.88 25.71
CA LEU A 544 39.15 28.36 24.35
C LEU A 544 37.79 28.07 23.71
N ALA A 545 36.88 27.39 24.41
CA ALA A 545 35.53 27.12 23.91
C ALA A 545 34.75 28.42 23.64
N ASN A 546 34.92 29.44 24.49
CA ASN A 546 34.33 30.76 24.28
C ASN A 546 34.94 31.47 23.05
N PHE A 547 36.26 31.44 22.87
CA PHE A 547 36.90 31.99 21.68
C PHE A 547 36.47 31.26 20.41
N ALA A 548 36.37 29.92 20.45
CA ALA A 548 35.91 29.11 19.33
C ALA A 548 34.50 29.49 18.87
N GLN A 549 33.62 29.81 19.81
CA GLN A 549 32.22 30.15 19.55
C GLN A 549 31.96 31.67 19.51
N SER A 550 33.00 32.48 19.60
CA SER A 550 32.89 33.94 19.54
C SER A 550 32.26 34.39 18.21
N ALA A 551 31.52 35.50 18.25
CA ALA A 551 30.89 36.06 17.07
C ALA A 551 31.92 36.34 15.97
N GLU A 552 33.13 36.75 16.36
CA GLU A 552 34.25 36.98 15.46
C GLU A 552 34.74 35.70 14.80
N ASN A 553 34.91 34.60 15.53
CA ASN A 553 35.36 33.32 14.94
C ASN A 553 34.28 32.69 14.05
N VAL A 554 33.01 32.76 14.49
CA VAL A 554 31.85 32.33 13.68
C VAL A 554 31.80 33.15 12.40
N ALA A 555 31.91 34.47 12.47
CA ALA A 555 31.90 35.35 11.30
C ALA A 555 33.13 35.13 10.40
N ALA A 556 34.31 34.85 10.95
CA ALA A 556 35.51 34.56 10.18
C ALA A 556 35.38 33.25 9.39
N LEU A 557 34.69 32.25 9.95
CA LEU A 557 34.59 30.92 9.36
C LEU A 557 33.27 30.64 8.64
N VAL A 558 32.27 31.52 8.73
CA VAL A 558 30.98 31.31 8.05
C VAL A 558 31.17 31.10 6.55
N GLY A 559 32.02 31.91 5.90
CA GLY A 559 32.31 31.77 4.47
C GLY A 559 33.01 30.46 4.10
N VAL A 560 33.67 29.81 5.06
CA VAL A 560 34.40 28.55 4.88
C VAL A 560 33.50 27.34 5.10
N MET A 561 32.55 27.42 6.04
CA MET A 561 31.76 26.27 6.49
C MET A 561 30.31 26.28 6.01
N GLN A 562 29.77 27.41 5.54
CA GLN A 562 28.34 27.56 5.22
C GLN A 562 27.79 26.53 4.23
N ASN A 563 28.63 25.96 3.37
CA ASN A 563 28.25 24.95 2.38
C ASN A 563 28.61 23.52 2.82
N GLY A 564 28.75 23.33 4.13
CA GLY A 564 29.19 22.09 4.75
C GLY A 564 30.72 21.96 4.84
N VAL A 565 31.17 21.09 5.75
CA VAL A 565 32.59 20.80 5.97
C VAL A 565 32.91 19.35 5.60
N SER A 566 33.93 19.15 4.77
CA SER A 566 34.37 17.81 4.39
C SER A 566 35.15 17.14 5.52
N TYR A 567 34.88 15.87 5.78
CA TYR A 567 35.55 15.08 6.82
C TYR A 567 35.66 13.61 6.41
N THR A 568 36.47 12.85 7.15
CA THR A 568 36.54 11.38 7.03
C THR A 568 35.71 10.77 8.15
N PRO A 569 34.61 10.05 7.86
CA PRO A 569 33.81 9.38 8.89
C PRO A 569 34.66 8.51 9.82
N TYR A 570 34.32 8.55 11.12
CA TYR A 570 34.98 7.77 12.17
C TYR A 570 33.99 6.77 12.74
N GLY A 571 34.43 5.52 12.96
CA GLY A 571 33.58 4.40 13.35
C GLY A 571 33.50 3.37 12.24
#